data_AF-A0AAV3X9R6-F1
#
_entry.id   AF-A0AAV3X9R6-F1
#
_cell.length_a   1.000
_cell.length_b   1.000
_cell.length_c   1.000
_cell.angle_alpha   90.00
_cell.angle_beta   90.00
_cell.angle_gamma   90.00
#
_symmetry.space_group_name_H-M   'P 1'
#
loop_
_entity.id
_entity.type
_entity.pdbx_description
1 polymer ?
#
loop_
_entity_poly.entity_id
_entity_poly.type
_entity_poly.pdbx_seq_one_letter_code
_entity_poly.pdbx_strand_id
1 'polypeptide(L)'
;MKIELETNDFDEKSYCHLCGSTFITKEIVARAYNESGDYISDVCPQCIATGAEGISIRMRLRAEHLRVLAAQLEKLAWGNIEAPSIEQLNIMNQIAKALY
;
A
#
# COMPACT_ATOMS: atom_id res chain seq x y z
N MET A 1 -9.64 -2.99 -16.64
CA MET A 1 -8.77 -2.02 -15.94
C MET A 1 -8.04 -1.17 -16.97
N LYS A 2 -7.87 0.13 -16.68
CA LYS A 2 -7.03 1.04 -17.46
C LYS A 2 -6.03 1.74 -16.54
N ILE A 3 -4.85 2.09 -17.06
CA ILE A 3 -3.89 2.94 -16.35
C ILE A 3 -3.72 4.22 -17.16
N GLU A 4 -3.86 5.37 -16.52
CA GLU A 4 -3.78 6.70 -17.12
C GLU A 4 -2.69 7.53 -16.45
N LEU A 5 -2.11 8.48 -17.19
CA LEU A 5 -1.17 9.46 -16.64
C LEU A 5 -1.92 10.75 -16.36
N GLU A 6 -1.77 11.25 -15.14
CA GLU A 6 -2.43 12.47 -14.67
C GLU A 6 -1.42 13.41 -14.03
N THR A 7 -1.72 14.70 -14.10
CA THR A 7 -0.98 15.71 -13.34
C THR A 7 -1.25 15.52 -11.86
N ASN A 8 -0.21 15.69 -11.07
CA ASN A 8 -0.28 15.63 -9.62
C ASN A 8 0.35 16.90 -9.04
N ASP A 9 -0.46 17.65 -8.31
CA ASP A 9 -0.08 18.94 -7.75
C ASP A 9 0.53 18.82 -6.34
N PHE A 10 0.63 17.59 -5.80
CA PHE A 10 1.04 17.32 -4.42
C PHE A 10 2.25 16.38 -4.36
N ASP A 11 3.30 16.78 -3.65
CA ASP A 11 4.43 15.88 -3.32
C ASP A 11 4.04 15.02 -2.12
N GLU A 12 3.30 13.94 -2.38
CA GLU A 12 2.75 13.06 -1.35
C GLU A 12 3.26 11.62 -1.44
N LYS A 13 3.23 10.93 -0.29
CA LYS A 13 3.48 9.49 -0.24
C LYS A 13 2.25 8.76 -0.78
N SER A 14 2.36 8.26 -2.00
CA SER A 14 1.38 7.38 -2.62
C SER A 14 1.61 5.92 -2.26
N TYR A 15 0.55 5.13 -2.42
CA TYR A 15 0.59 3.68 -2.23
C TYR A 15 0.14 2.95 -3.49
N CYS A 16 0.96 2.00 -3.94
CA CYS A 16 0.63 1.16 -5.09
C CYS A 16 -0.02 -0.15 -4.63
N HIS A 17 -1.33 -0.27 -4.75
CA HIS A 17 -2.06 -1.49 -4.43
C HIS A 17 -1.71 -2.67 -5.35
N LEU A 18 -1.11 -2.43 -6.52
CA LEU A 18 -0.72 -3.50 -7.45
C LEU A 18 0.45 -4.35 -6.92
N CYS A 19 1.38 -3.73 -6.19
CA CYS A 19 2.55 -4.42 -5.61
C CYS A 19 2.68 -4.24 -4.10
N GLY A 20 1.88 -3.38 -3.49
CA GLY A 20 1.89 -3.06 -2.07
C GLY A 20 3.00 -2.11 -1.61
N SER A 21 3.68 -1.41 -2.52
CA SER A 21 4.79 -0.50 -2.19
C SER A 21 4.30 0.94 -2.00
N THR A 22 4.86 1.64 -1.02
CA THR A 22 4.79 3.11 -0.93
C THR A 22 5.82 3.75 -1.83
N PHE A 23 5.50 4.89 -2.43
CA PHE A 23 6.41 5.65 -3.29
C PHE A 23 6.06 7.14 -3.23
N ILE A 24 7.00 7.99 -3.63
CA ILE A 24 6.77 9.44 -3.73
C ILE A 24 6.34 9.73 -5.17
N THR A 25 5.16 10.32 -5.33
CA THR A 25 4.70 10.84 -6.61
C THR A 25 5.32 12.20 -6.89
N LYS A 26 5.54 12.49 -8.17
CA LYS A 26 6.04 13.79 -8.62
C LYS A 26 4.95 14.51 -9.39
N GLU A 27 5.30 15.30 -10.41
CA GLU A 27 4.37 16.12 -11.20
C GLU A 27 3.39 15.26 -12.03
N ILE A 28 3.76 14.01 -12.34
CA ILE A 28 2.92 13.06 -13.07
C ILE A 28 2.76 11.78 -12.25
N VAL A 29 1.53 11.32 -12.12
CA VAL A 29 1.17 10.06 -11.47
C VAL A 29 0.47 9.14 -12.46
N ALA A 30 0.77 7.84 -12.39
CA ALA A 30 0.01 6.83 -13.09
C ALA A 30 -1.11 6.34 -12.17
N ARG A 31 -2.37 6.37 -12.62
CA ARG A 31 -3.54 5.93 -11.84
C ARG A 31 -4.26 4.77 -12.52
N ALA A 32 -4.58 3.76 -11.73
CA ALA A 32 -5.33 2.58 -12.18
C ALA A 32 -6.82 2.76 -11.90
N TYR A 33 -7.64 2.48 -12.91
CA TYR A 33 -9.09 2.53 -12.87
C TYR A 33 -9.70 1.16 -13.20
N ASN A 34 -10.80 0.81 -12.54
CA ASN A 34 -11.56 -0.39 -12.88
C ASN A 34 -12.33 -0.20 -14.21
N GLU A 35 -13.14 -1.19 -14.61
CA GLU A 35 -13.93 -1.11 -15.86
C GLU A 35 -15.08 -0.10 -15.80
N SER A 36 -15.54 0.23 -14.59
CA SER A 36 -16.57 1.24 -14.33
C SER A 36 -16.00 2.67 -14.29
N GLY A 37 -14.68 2.82 -14.35
CA GLY A 37 -14.00 4.12 -14.24
C GLY A 37 -13.72 4.55 -12.80
N ASP A 38 -13.90 3.68 -11.82
CA ASP A 38 -13.57 4.00 -10.43
C ASP A 38 -12.06 3.92 -10.21
N TYR A 39 -11.52 4.92 -9.49
CA TYR A 39 -10.14 4.93 -9.06
C TYR A 39 -9.85 3.73 -8.13
N ILE A 40 -8.74 3.04 -8.40
CA ILE A 40 -8.28 1.90 -7.61
C ILE A 40 -7.01 2.24 -6.84
N SER A 41 -6.03 2.83 -7.52
CA SER A 41 -4.70 3.02 -6.93
C SER A 41 -3.81 3.89 -7.80
N ASP A 42 -2.88 4.61 -7.17
CA ASP A 42 -1.69 5.09 -7.85
C ASP A 42 -0.78 3.90 -8.20
N VAL A 43 -0.01 4.03 -9.26
CA VAL A 43 0.85 2.96 -9.79
C VAL A 43 2.29 3.42 -9.74
N CYS A 44 3.12 2.65 -9.01
CA CYS A 44 4.52 3.02 -8.86
C CYS A 44 5.31 2.81 -10.17
N PRO A 45 6.42 3.55 -10.36
CA PRO A 45 7.26 3.41 -11.56
C PRO A 45 7.75 1.97 -11.80
N GLN A 46 7.99 1.19 -10.73
CA GLN A 46 8.44 -0.19 -10.83
C GLN A 46 7.38 -1.12 -11.44
N CYS A 47 6.10 -0.90 -11.16
CA CYS A 47 5.01 -1.64 -11.80
C CYS A 47 4.92 -1.25 -13.28
N ILE A 48 4.95 0.04 -13.59
CA ILE A 48 4.90 0.54 -14.99
C ILE A 48 6.05 -0.05 -15.82
N ALA A 49 7.28 -0.09 -15.27
CA ALA A 49 8.46 -0.60 -15.96
C ALA A 49 8.36 -2.07 -16.39
N THR A 50 7.47 -2.87 -15.78
CA THR A 50 7.27 -4.28 -16.15
C THR A 50 6.29 -4.51 -17.31
N GLY A 51 5.65 -3.46 -17.80
CA GLY A 51 4.61 -3.57 -18.84
C GLY A 51 3.36 -4.31 -18.37
N ALA A 52 2.40 -4.50 -19.28
CA ALA A 52 1.07 -5.02 -18.94
C ALA A 52 1.12 -6.46 -18.36
N GLU A 53 1.96 -7.32 -18.91
CA GLU A 53 2.11 -8.70 -18.43
C GLU A 53 2.70 -8.75 -17.01
N GLY A 54 3.79 -8.01 -16.77
CA GLY A 54 4.40 -7.94 -15.45
C GLY A 54 3.49 -7.31 -14.40
N ILE A 55 2.70 -6.30 -14.77
CA ILE A 55 1.65 -5.75 -13.91
C ILE A 55 0.63 -6.83 -13.56
N SER A 56 0.15 -7.60 -14.54
CA SER A 56 -0.82 -8.69 -14.31
C SER A 56 -0.27 -9.73 -13.33
N ILE A 57 0.99 -10.15 -13.51
CA ILE A 57 1.66 -11.10 -12.62
C ILE A 57 1.77 -10.54 -11.20
N ARG A 58 2.24 -9.29 -11.04
CA ARG A 58 2.36 -8.63 -9.73
C ARG A 58 1.01 -8.52 -9.02
N MET A 59 -0.05 -8.15 -9.74
CA MET A 59 -1.40 -8.09 -9.17
C MET A 59 -1.88 -9.45 -8.65
N ARG A 60 -1.65 -10.53 -9.41
CA ARG A 60 -2.03 -11.89 -8.98
C ARG A 60 -1.28 -12.29 -7.71
N LEU A 61 0.04 -12.11 -7.70
CA LEU A 61 0.89 -12.39 -6.53
C LEU A 61 0.47 -11.55 -5.31
N ARG A 62 0.16 -10.26 -5.52
CA ARG A 62 -0.31 -9.37 -4.46
C ARG A 62 -1.67 -9.81 -3.92
N ALA A 63 -2.61 -10.19 -4.79
CA ALA A 63 -3.91 -10.69 -4.37
C ALA A 63 -3.79 -11.99 -3.57
N GLU A 64 -2.93 -12.92 -3.99
CA GLU A 64 -2.64 -14.14 -3.24
C GLU A 64 -2.07 -13.82 -1.85
N HIS A 65 -1.04 -12.98 -1.77
CA HIS A 65 -0.46 -12.53 -0.51
C HIS A 65 -1.52 -11.89 0.42
N LEU A 66 -2.40 -11.04 -0.13
CA LEU A 66 -3.46 -10.39 0.65
C LEU A 66 -4.48 -11.38 1.19
N ARG A 67 -4.84 -12.44 0.43
CA ARG A 67 -5.73 -13.49 0.93
C ARG A 67 -5.11 -14.27 2.09
N VAL A 68 -3.83 -14.61 1.97
CA VAL A 68 -3.09 -15.29 3.06
C VAL A 68 -3.04 -14.40 4.31
N LEU A 69 -2.69 -13.12 4.13
CA LEU A 69 -2.67 -12.16 5.23
C LEU A 69 -4.05 -11.98 5.87
N ALA A 70 -5.11 -11.89 5.07
CA ALA A 70 -6.48 -11.78 5.57
C ALA A 70 -6.84 -12.99 6.45
N ALA A 71 -6.59 -14.22 5.97
CA ALA A 71 -6.84 -15.43 6.74
C ALA A 71 -6.04 -15.49 8.05
N GLN A 72 -4.79 -15.00 8.04
CA GLN A 72 -3.96 -14.90 9.25
C GLN A 72 -4.54 -13.88 10.24
N LEU A 73 -4.94 -12.70 9.77
CA LEU A 73 -5.54 -11.66 10.60
C LEU A 73 -6.87 -12.12 11.20
N GLU A 74 -7.71 -12.79 10.42
CA GLU A 74 -8.95 -13.40 10.91
C GLU A 74 -8.66 -14.38 12.05
N LYS A 75 -7.67 -15.27 11.89
CA LYS A 75 -7.29 -16.22 12.95
C LYS A 75 -6.78 -15.50 14.21
N LEU A 76 -5.95 -14.47 14.06
CA LEU A 76 -5.43 -13.68 15.19
C LEU A 76 -6.53 -12.95 15.94
N ALA A 77 -7.55 -12.45 15.22
CA ALA A 77 -8.69 -11.74 15.81
C ALA A 77 -9.53 -12.64 16.74
N TRP A 78 -9.54 -13.95 16.54
CA TRP A 78 -10.19 -14.92 17.42
C TRP A 78 -9.34 -15.37 18.61
N GLY A 79 -8.05 -15.04 18.63
CA GLY A 79 -7.13 -15.37 19.71
C GLY A 79 -7.21 -14.38 20.89
N ASN A 80 -6.54 -14.72 21.99
CA ASN A 80 -6.29 -13.75 23.05
C ASN A 80 -5.24 -12.74 22.56
N ILE A 81 -5.64 -11.47 22.45
CA ILE A 81 -4.76 -10.37 22.04
C ILE A 81 -4.17 -9.72 23.29
N GLU A 82 -2.86 -9.87 23.48
CA GLU A 82 -2.11 -9.09 24.46
C GLU A 82 -1.68 -7.77 23.81
N ALA A 83 -2.24 -6.65 24.27
CA ALA A 83 -1.97 -5.33 23.72
C ALA A 83 -1.36 -4.40 24.79
N PRO A 84 -0.36 -3.57 24.42
CA PRO A 84 0.12 -2.51 25.30
C PRO A 84 -0.94 -1.42 25.47
N SER A 85 -0.87 -0.66 26.57
CA SER A 85 -1.68 0.54 26.74
C SER A 85 -1.17 1.69 25.87
N ILE A 86 -2.04 2.66 25.64
CA ILE A 86 -1.66 3.89 24.92
C ILE A 86 -0.60 4.69 25.70
N GLU A 87 -0.62 4.67 27.04
CA GLU A 87 0.43 5.33 27.83
C GLU A 87 1.79 4.66 27.63
N GLN A 88 1.83 3.32 27.62
CA GLN A 88 3.07 2.58 27.39
C GLN A 88 3.69 2.94 26.04
N LEU A 89 2.87 3.04 24.98
CA LEU A 89 3.32 3.46 23.65
C LEU A 89 3.88 4.90 23.66
N ASN A 90 3.19 5.82 24.33
CA ASN A 90 3.61 7.23 24.40
C ASN A 90 4.93 7.40 25.15
N ILE A 91 5.12 6.70 26.27
CA ILE A 91 6.36 6.72 27.04
C ILE A 91 7.52 6.20 26.18
N MET A 92 7.33 5.08 25.48
CA MET A 92 8.37 4.52 24.62
C MET A 92 8.75 5.47 23.48
N ASN A 93 7.78 6.15 22.86
CA ASN A 93 8.04 7.16 21.84
C ASN A 93 8.84 8.37 22.36
N GLN A 94 8.58 8.82 23.60
CA GLN A 94 9.34 9.91 24.20
C GLN A 94 10.79 9.50 24.49
N ILE A 95 11.00 8.29 25.01
CA ILE A 95 12.34 7.74 25.24
C ILE A 95 13.11 7.65 23.91
N ALA A 96 12.49 7.10 22.86
CA ALA A 96 13.14 7.00 21.55
C ALA A 96 13.55 8.38 21.00
N LYS A 97 12.69 9.40 21.13
CA LYS A 97 13.02 10.77 20.72
C LYS A 97 14.12 11.44 21.54
N ALA A 98 14.37 11.01 22.77
CA ALA A 98 15.43 11.56 23.60
C ALA A 98 16.81 10.93 23.33
N LEU A 99 16.83 9.80 22.62
CA LEU A 99 18.05 9.05 22.27
C LEU A 99 18.61 9.41 20.88
N TYR A 100 17.87 10.18 20.08
CA TYR A 100 18.28 10.72 18.78
C TYR A 100 18.25 12.25 18.82
#